data_AF-A0A9J8D9B3-F1
#
_entry.id   AF-A0A9J8D9B3-F1
#
_cell.length_a   1.000
_cell.length_b   1.000
_cell.length_c   1.000
_cell.angle_alpha   90.00
_cell.angle_beta   90.00
_cell.angle_gamma   90.00
#
_symmetry.space_group_name_H-M   'P 1'
#
loop_
_entity.id
_entity.type
_entity.pdbx_description
1 polymer ?
#
loop_
_entity_poly.entity_id
_entity_poly.type
_entity_poly.pdbx_seq_one_letter_code
_entity_poly.pdbx_strand_id
1 'polypeptide(L)'
;MLRRKPTRLELKLDDTEEFESVKKELESRKKQREEVDVVGVATSSEMSGASGGGTDGKTREQMIHERIGYKPHPKPNTLPSLFGNLQF
;
A
#
# COMPACT_ATOMS: atom_id res chain seq x y z
N MET A 1 -36.54 -25.37 -33.85
CA MET A 1 -35.28 -26.08 -33.59
C MET A 1 -35.11 -26.24 -32.08
N LEU A 2 -34.81 -27.45 -31.60
CA LEU A 2 -34.62 -27.69 -30.16
C LEU A 2 -33.20 -27.28 -29.74
N ARG A 3 -33.09 -26.45 -28.69
CA ARG A 3 -31.80 -25.99 -28.16
C ARG A 3 -31.37 -26.88 -26.99
N ARG A 4 -30.08 -27.24 -26.95
CA ARG A 4 -29.47 -27.94 -25.79
C ARG A 4 -29.22 -26.98 -24.64
N LYS A 5 -29.01 -27.55 -23.44
CA LYS A 5 -28.62 -26.77 -22.26
C LYS A 5 -27.17 -26.25 -22.38
N PRO A 6 -26.86 -25.10 -21.77
CA PRO A 6 -25.48 -24.60 -21.68
C PRO A 6 -24.57 -25.58 -20.94
N THR A 7 -23.28 -25.54 -21.28
CA THR A 7 -22.26 -26.36 -20.60
C THR A 7 -21.97 -25.78 -19.21
N ARG A 8 -21.97 -26.64 -18.19
CA ARG A 8 -21.49 -26.31 -16.83
C ARG A 8 -20.04 -26.76 -16.71
N LEU A 9 -19.18 -25.89 -16.19
CA LEU A 9 -17.78 -26.21 -15.88
C LEU A 9 -17.72 -26.83 -14.48
N GLU A 10 -16.93 -27.89 -14.33
CA GLU A 10 -16.69 -28.57 -13.05
C GLU A 10 -15.20 -28.52 -12.73
N LEU A 11 -14.88 -28.46 -11.43
CA LEU A 11 -13.51 -28.43 -10.96
C LEU A 11 -12.88 -29.82 -11.03
N LYS A 12 -11.61 -29.86 -11.45
CA LYS A 12 -10.81 -31.08 -11.66
C LYS A 12 -9.62 -31.11 -10.71
N LEU A 13 -8.95 -32.26 -10.67
CA LEU A 13 -7.69 -32.38 -9.94
C LEU A 13 -6.59 -31.51 -10.56
N ASP A 14 -6.59 -31.34 -11.88
CA ASP A 14 -5.65 -30.48 -12.61
C ASP A 14 -5.67 -29.02 -12.09
N ASP A 15 -6.82 -28.53 -11.60
CA ASP A 15 -6.96 -27.17 -11.06
C ASP A 15 -6.10 -26.96 -9.79
N THR A 16 -5.72 -28.05 -9.11
CA THR A 16 -4.83 -27.97 -7.93
C THR A 16 -3.40 -27.62 -8.32
N GLU A 17 -2.95 -28.00 -9.53
CA GLU A 17 -1.61 -27.65 -10.02
C GLU A 17 -1.49 -26.15 -10.29
N GLU A 18 -2.56 -25.52 -10.80
CA GLU A 18 -2.65 -24.07 -10.95
C GLU A 18 -2.48 -23.37 -9.60
N PHE A 19 -3.16 -23.87 -8.55
CA PHE A 19 -3.03 -23.32 -7.20
C PHE A 19 -1.61 -23.41 -6.65
N GLU A 20 -0.95 -24.57 -6.78
CA GLU A 20 0.43 -24.75 -6.31
C GLU A 20 1.41 -23.82 -7.04
N SER A 21 1.19 -23.55 -8.33
CA SER A 21 2.01 -22.61 -9.09
C SER A 21 1.92 -21.18 -8.55
N VAL A 22 0.70 -20.69 -8.26
CA VAL A 22 0.45 -19.35 -7.71
C VAL A 22 0.99 -19.24 -6.29
N LYS A 23 0.78 -20.26 -5.47
CA LYS A 23 1.31 -20.32 -4.10
C LYS A 23 2.84 -20.25 -4.11
N LYS A 24 3.49 -21.05 -4.96
CA LYS A 24 4.95 -21.04 -5.12
C LYS A 24 5.45 -19.67 -5.59
N GLU A 25 4.76 -19.02 -6.51
CA GLU A 25 5.12 -17.67 -6.96
C GLU A 25 5.04 -16.66 -5.81
N LEU A 26 3.98 -16.71 -5.01
CA LEU A 26 3.77 -15.82 -3.85
C LEU A 26 4.83 -16.05 -2.77
N GLU A 27 5.13 -17.32 -2.46
CA GLU A 27 6.21 -17.69 -1.54
C GLU A 27 7.59 -17.25 -2.06
N SER A 28 7.85 -17.39 -3.36
CA SER A 28 9.12 -16.94 -3.96
C SER A 28 9.30 -15.42 -3.89
N ARG A 29 8.22 -14.65 -4.09
CA ARG A 29 8.22 -13.19 -3.91
C ARG A 29 8.41 -12.79 -2.45
N LYS A 30 7.86 -13.54 -1.50
CA LYS A 30 8.10 -13.34 -0.06
C LYS A 30 9.55 -13.61 0.31
N LYS A 31 10.15 -14.69 -0.20
CA LYS A 31 11.55 -15.04 0.09
C LYS A 31 12.55 -14.03 -0.49
N GLN A 32 12.30 -13.51 -1.70
CA GLN A 32 13.10 -12.41 -2.26
C GLN A 32 12.99 -11.12 -1.43
N ARG A 33 11.88 -10.91 -0.71
CA ARG A 33 11.74 -9.80 0.25
C ARG A 33 12.48 -10.06 1.56
N GLU A 34 12.59 -11.33 2.00
CA GLU A 34 13.24 -11.72 3.26
C GLU A 34 14.77 -11.68 3.20
N GLU A 35 15.40 -12.01 2.06
CA GLU A 35 16.86 -11.90 1.90
C GLU A 35 17.38 -10.44 1.94
N VAL A 36 16.48 -9.45 1.87
CA VAL A 36 16.79 -8.01 2.03
C VAL A 36 16.42 -7.50 3.44
N ASP A 37 15.66 -8.26 4.24
CA ASP A 37 15.07 -7.80 5.51
C ASP A 37 15.92 -8.16 6.75
N VAL A 38 16.96 -9.00 6.64
CA VAL A 38 17.76 -9.45 7.80
C VAL A 38 18.76 -8.38 8.31
N VAL A 39 18.98 -7.28 7.59
CA VAL A 39 19.74 -6.11 8.10
C VAL A 39 18.82 -4.99 8.60
N GLY A 40 17.50 -5.11 8.43
CA GLY A 40 16.55 -4.03 8.65
C GLY A 40 15.57 -4.26 9.79
N VAL A 41 16.02 -4.70 10.97
CA VAL A 41 15.21 -4.55 12.20
C VAL A 41 14.99 -3.06 12.45
N ALA A 42 13.93 -2.50 11.88
CA ALA A 42 13.08 -1.49 12.48
C ALA A 42 11.95 -1.10 11.50
N THR A 43 10.72 -1.27 11.99
CA THR A 43 9.48 -0.60 11.56
C THR A 43 8.62 -1.30 10.50
N SER A 44 7.35 -1.47 10.90
CA SER A 44 6.17 -1.52 10.03
C SER A 44 5.70 -2.91 9.58
N SER A 45 5.24 -3.69 10.55
CA SER A 45 4.28 -4.77 10.35
C SER A 45 2.86 -4.20 10.13
N GLU A 46 2.64 -3.36 9.13
CA GLU A 46 1.30 -3.00 8.66
C GLU A 46 1.41 -2.64 7.18
N MET A 47 0.49 -3.15 6.36
CA MET A 47 0.28 -2.81 4.94
C MET A 47 0.82 -3.81 3.90
N SER A 48 0.13 -4.94 3.86
CA SER A 48 -0.41 -5.47 2.60
C SER A 48 -1.16 -4.36 1.85
N GLY A 49 -0.65 -3.91 0.71
CA GLY A 49 -1.39 -3.05 -0.20
C GLY A 49 -0.53 -2.05 -0.96
N ALA A 50 -0.57 -2.17 -2.28
CA ALA A 50 0.00 -1.26 -3.27
C ALA A 50 1.52 -1.32 -3.43
N SER A 51 1.95 -2.37 -4.15
CA SER A 51 3.06 -2.29 -5.09
C SER A 51 2.89 -1.08 -6.01
N GLY A 52 3.60 0.00 -5.70
CA GLY A 52 3.77 1.18 -6.54
C GLY A 52 5.16 1.73 -6.25
N GLY A 53 6.11 1.37 -7.11
CA GLY A 53 7.50 1.81 -7.03
C GLY A 53 7.62 3.33 -7.01
N GLY A 54 8.61 3.80 -6.27
CA GLY A 54 8.94 5.21 -6.15
C GLY A 54 10.08 5.36 -5.13
N THR A 55 11.30 5.24 -5.64
CA THR A 55 12.52 5.63 -4.94
C THR A 55 12.53 7.15 -4.77
N ASP A 56 11.84 7.66 -3.76
CA ASP A 56 11.92 9.07 -3.39
C ASP A 56 11.86 9.13 -1.87
N GLY A 57 12.81 9.83 -1.24
CA GLY A 57 12.92 10.01 0.22
C GLY A 57 11.78 10.83 0.84
N LYS A 58 10.58 10.80 0.24
CA LYS A 58 9.36 11.42 0.72
C LYS A 58 8.76 10.55 1.82
N THR A 59 8.36 11.17 2.92
CA THR A 59 7.70 10.44 4.00
C THR A 59 6.37 9.87 3.52
N ARG A 60 5.89 8.79 4.15
CA ARG A 60 4.61 8.13 3.81
C ARG A 60 3.46 9.14 3.75
N GLU A 61 3.47 10.11 4.65
CA GLU A 61 2.48 11.19 4.74
C GLU A 61 2.50 12.08 3.49
N GLN A 62 3.69 12.46 2.99
CA GLN A 62 3.82 13.26 1.77
C GLN A 62 3.27 12.51 0.55
N MET A 63 3.54 11.21 0.46
CA MET A 63 3.01 10.36 -0.61
C MET A 63 1.48 10.28 -0.56
N ILE A 64 0.90 10.16 0.64
CA ILE A 64 -0.55 10.16 0.83
C ILE A 64 -1.13 11.53 0.44
N HIS A 65 -0.52 12.63 0.88
CA HIS A 65 -0.98 13.98 0.55
C HIS A 65 -1.01 14.25 -0.96
N GLU A 66 0.04 13.86 -1.69
CA GLU A 66 0.09 13.96 -3.16
C GLU A 66 -1.00 13.10 -3.82
N ARG A 67 -1.20 11.86 -3.35
CA ARG A 67 -2.19 10.92 -3.91
C ARG A 67 -3.64 11.39 -3.73
N ILE A 68 -3.98 11.98 -2.60
CA ILE A 68 -5.35 12.43 -2.30
C ILE A 68 -5.59 13.91 -2.64
N GLY A 69 -4.59 14.59 -3.20
CA GLY A 69 -4.67 16.02 -3.52
C GLY A 69 -4.79 16.93 -2.29
N TYR A 70 -4.37 16.45 -1.12
CA TYR A 70 -4.46 17.22 0.12
C TYR A 70 -3.36 18.27 0.20
N LYS A 71 -3.77 19.54 0.27
CA LYS A 71 -2.88 20.71 0.42
C LYS A 71 -3.29 21.46 1.68
N PRO A 72 -2.68 21.18 2.85
CA PRO A 72 -3.02 21.89 4.07
C PRO A 72 -2.69 23.37 3.87
N HIS A 73 -3.72 24.23 3.85
CA HIS A 73 -3.50 25.66 3.89
C HIS A 73 -3.07 26.01 5.32
N PRO A 74 -1.90 26.64 5.52
CA PRO A 74 -1.52 27.11 6.85
C PRO A 74 -2.57 28.15 7.27
N LYS A 75 -3.38 27.82 8.28
CA LYS A 75 -4.32 28.80 8.84
C LYS A 75 -3.47 29.97 9.37
N PRO A 76 -3.69 31.21 8.91
CA PRO A 76 -3.04 32.34 9.54
C PRO A 76 -3.44 32.35 11.01
N ASN A 77 -2.44 32.41 11.88
CA ASN A 77 -2.63 32.46 13.31
C ASN A 77 -3.23 33.83 13.68
N THR A 78 -4.52 34.02 13.42
CA THR A 78 -5.27 35.20 13.82
C THR A 78 -5.72 35.03 15.26
N LEU A 79 -4.80 35.22 16.20
CA LEU A 79 -5.15 35.70 17.52
C LEU A 79 -4.92 37.22 17.55
N PRO A 80 -5.93 38.02 17.93
CA PRO A 80 -5.77 39.46 18.07
C PRO A 80 -4.89 39.78 19.28
N SER A 81 -4.05 40.80 19.11
CA SER A 81 -3.48 41.70 20.13
C SER A 81 -3.97 41.45 21.58
N LEU A 82 -3.07 41.03 22.49
CA LEU A 82 -3.30 41.30 23.92
C LEU A 82 -2.06 41.52 24.80
N PHE A 83 -0.85 41.08 24.49
CA PHE A 83 0.28 41.32 25.40
C PHE A 83 1.61 41.58 24.68
N GLY A 84 2.22 42.74 24.94
CA GLY A 84 3.66 42.89 24.73
C GLY A 84 4.22 44.29 24.39
N ASN A 85 3.66 45.39 24.90
CA ASN A 85 4.43 46.63 25.02
C ASN A 85 5.26 46.55 26.32
N LEU A 86 6.57 46.26 26.22
CA LEU A 86 7.55 46.70 27.22
C LEU A 86 8.98 46.57 26.68
N GLN A 87 9.67 47.71 26.51
CA GLN A 87 11.11 47.78 26.31
C GLN A 87 11.68 48.65 27.43
N PHE A 88 12.72 48.14 28.10
CA PHE A 88 13.55 48.78 29.12
C PHE A 88 14.40 49.90 28.51
#